data_AF-A0A845RK34-F1
#
_entry.id   AF-A0A845RK34-F1
#
_cell.length_a   1.000
_cell.length_b   1.000
_cell.length_c   1.000
_cell.angle_alpha   90.00
_cell.angle_beta   90.00
_cell.angle_gamma   90.00
#
_symmetry.space_group_name_H-M   'P 1'
#
loop_
_entity.id
_entity.type
_entity.pdbx_description
1 polymer ?
#
loop_
_entity_poly.entity_id
_entity_poly.type
_entity_poly.pdbx_seq_one_letter_code
_entity_poly.pdbx_strand_id
1 'polypeptide(L)'
;MHYYCPTAKSKKGCNKKHVPKDWLENLVVAKTLDHILRPDALKYIANACYEIQLKDKAGDEEIEFFWRRIAENKRALDNTLKVIESGVETMTLPLRLKELEMERLQLHNELKAAEARKVILTPEHIEFMLLQYVEKGEDE
;
A
#
# COMPACT_ATOMS: atom_id res chain seq x y z
N MET A 1 37.16 -10.18 10.26
CA MET A 1 36.47 -11.35 9.67
C MET A 1 36.75 -11.39 8.17
N HIS A 2 36.71 -12.54 7.49
CA HIS A 2 37.13 -12.64 6.07
C HIS A 2 36.23 -13.58 5.26
N TYR A 3 35.96 -13.21 4.01
CA TYR A 3 35.40 -14.13 3.02
C TYR A 3 36.50 -14.97 2.37
N TYR A 4 36.21 -16.24 2.16
CA TYR A 4 37.14 -17.16 1.52
C TYR A 4 36.41 -18.12 0.58
N CYS A 5 37.13 -18.58 -0.44
CA CYS A 5 36.65 -19.64 -1.32
C CYS A 5 36.84 -20.99 -0.61
N PRO A 6 35.80 -21.83 -0.47
CA PRO A 6 35.93 -23.16 0.13
C PRO A 6 37.01 -24.01 -0.56
N THR A 7 37.08 -23.96 -1.89
CA THR A 7 38.08 -24.70 -2.70
C THR A 7 39.51 -24.25 -2.42
N ALA A 8 39.74 -22.94 -2.21
CA ALA A 8 41.05 -22.41 -1.84
C ALA A 8 41.43 -22.82 -0.41
N LYS A 9 40.47 -22.76 0.53
CA LYS A 9 40.68 -23.23 1.90
C LYS A 9 41.02 -24.73 1.96
N SER A 10 40.39 -25.54 1.10
CA SER A 10 40.68 -26.97 0.96
C SER A 10 41.91 -27.30 0.09
N LYS A 11 42.65 -26.29 -0.41
CA LYS A 11 43.85 -26.43 -1.26
C LYS A 11 43.64 -27.26 -2.53
N LYS A 12 42.43 -27.23 -3.11
CA LYS A 12 42.06 -28.00 -4.32
C LYS A 12 42.22 -27.17 -5.60
N GLY A 13 43.41 -26.62 -5.85
CA GLY A 13 43.73 -25.95 -7.12
C GLY A 13 43.17 -24.53 -7.31
N CYS A 14 42.59 -23.92 -6.28
CA CYS A 14 42.17 -22.51 -6.30
C CYS A 14 43.14 -21.65 -5.47
N ASN A 15 43.71 -20.61 -6.09
CA ASN A 15 44.69 -19.72 -5.46
C ASN A 15 44.09 -18.37 -5.03
N LYS A 16 42.75 -18.27 -4.93
CA LYS A 16 42.07 -17.02 -4.55
C LYS A 16 42.42 -16.64 -3.12
N LYS A 17 42.93 -15.42 -2.94
CA LYS A 17 43.24 -14.86 -1.62
C LYS A 17 41.97 -14.61 -0.80
N HIS A 18 42.12 -14.68 0.52
CA HIS A 18 41.08 -14.28 1.46
C HIS A 18 40.81 -12.78 1.30
N VAL A 19 39.55 -12.40 1.41
CA VAL A 19 39.12 -11.01 1.23
C VAL A 19 38.61 -10.49 2.57
N PRO A 20 39.07 -9.32 3.06
CA PRO A 20 38.52 -8.71 4.26
C PRO A 20 37.01 -8.53 4.12
N LYS A 21 36.25 -8.91 5.16
CA LYS A 21 34.78 -8.84 5.16
C LYS A 21 34.31 -7.44 4.85
N ASP A 22 34.76 -6.47 5.64
CA ASP A 22 34.29 -5.09 5.60
C ASP A 22 34.59 -4.44 4.24
N TRP A 23 35.77 -4.71 3.67
CA TRP A 23 36.10 -4.25 2.31
C TRP A 23 35.14 -4.79 1.26
N LEU A 24 34.84 -6.09 1.30
CA LEU A 24 33.97 -6.70 0.29
C LEU A 24 32.52 -6.23 0.44
N GLU A 25 32.00 -6.19 1.67
CA GLU A 25 30.64 -5.72 1.95
C GLU A 25 30.47 -4.26 1.53
N ASN A 26 31.40 -3.39 1.91
CA ASN A 26 31.38 -1.97 1.51
C ASN A 26 31.46 -1.80 -0.01
N LEU A 27 32.30 -2.58 -0.69
CA LEU A 27 32.40 -2.55 -2.15
C LEU A 27 31.09 -2.98 -2.82
N VAL A 28 30.46 -4.05 -2.34
CA VAL A 28 29.18 -4.53 -2.87
C VAL A 28 28.09 -3.49 -2.65
N VAL A 29 28.02 -2.89 -1.46
CA VAL A 29 27.07 -1.81 -1.16
C VAL A 29 27.29 -0.63 -2.09
N ALA A 30 28.53 -0.11 -2.19
CA ALA A 30 28.85 1.02 -3.05
C ALA A 30 28.46 0.75 -4.52
N LYS A 31 28.82 -0.43 -5.06
CA LYS A 31 28.46 -0.80 -6.44
C LYS A 31 26.96 -0.98 -6.64
N THR A 32 26.24 -1.39 -5.61
CA THR A 32 24.78 -1.52 -5.65
C THR A 32 24.13 -0.14 -5.68
N LEU A 33 24.61 0.79 -4.85
CA LEU A 33 24.15 2.19 -4.85
C LEU A 33 24.42 2.85 -6.22
N ASP A 34 25.63 2.71 -6.77
CA ASP A 34 26.00 3.19 -8.11
C ASP A 34 25.04 2.68 -9.19
N HIS A 35 24.51 1.47 -9.03
CA HIS A 35 23.64 0.84 -10.02
C HIS A 35 22.18 1.27 -9.88
N ILE A 36 21.69 1.41 -8.64
CA ILE A 36 20.28 1.64 -8.32
C ILE A 36 19.94 3.14 -8.31
N LEU A 37 20.86 4.01 -7.87
CA LEU A 37 20.63 5.46 -7.75
C LEU A 37 20.77 6.23 -9.08
N ARG A 38 20.73 5.52 -10.21
CA ARG A 38 20.77 6.14 -11.54
C ARG A 38 19.37 6.62 -11.95
N PRO A 39 19.25 7.72 -12.71
CA PRO A 39 17.94 8.28 -13.08
C PRO A 39 17.00 7.28 -13.77
N ASP A 40 17.52 6.43 -14.65
CA ASP A 40 16.76 5.39 -15.34
C ASP A 40 16.23 4.31 -14.39
N ALA A 41 17.06 3.89 -13.44
CA ALA A 41 16.70 2.92 -12.41
C ALA A 41 15.68 3.49 -11.41
N LEU A 42 15.86 4.74 -10.97
CA LEU A 42 14.90 5.42 -10.09
C LEU A 42 13.54 5.57 -10.76
N LYS A 43 13.51 5.98 -12.03
CA LYS A 43 12.27 6.05 -12.81
C LYS A 43 11.61 4.68 -12.95
N TYR A 44 12.40 3.63 -13.20
CA TYR A 44 11.88 2.27 -13.26
C TYR A 44 11.24 1.85 -11.92
N ILE A 45 11.92 2.11 -10.80
CA ILE A 45 11.43 1.79 -9.46
C ILE A 45 10.14 2.57 -9.16
N ALA A 46 10.09 3.86 -9.48
CA ALA A 46 8.91 4.70 -9.27
C ALA A 46 7.68 4.17 -10.02
N ASN A 47 7.85 3.79 -11.29
CA ASN A 47 6.78 3.16 -12.07
C ASN A 47 6.34 1.81 -11.49
N ALA A 48 7.30 0.98 -11.08
CA ALA A 48 6.98 -0.31 -10.46
C ALA A 48 6.20 -0.15 -9.14
N CYS A 49 6.57 0.83 -8.30
CA CYS A 49 5.85 1.16 -7.07
C CYS A 49 4.43 1.66 -7.37
N TYR A 50 4.26 2.51 -8.38
CA TYR A 50 2.93 2.97 -8.81
C TYR A 50 2.03 1.80 -9.24
N GLU A 51 2.56 0.89 -10.07
CA GLU A 51 1.83 -0.31 -10.52
C GLU A 51 1.45 -1.25 -9.37
N ILE A 52 2.32 -1.39 -8.37
CA ILE A 52 2.02 -2.17 -7.16
C ILE A 52 0.90 -1.50 -6.37
N GLN A 53 0.96 -0.18 -6.17
CA GLN A 53 -0.07 0.58 -5.46
C GLN A 53 -1.44 0.48 -6.14
N LEU A 54 -1.50 0.44 -7.47
CA LEU A 54 -2.75 0.25 -8.21
C LEU A 54 -3.33 -1.17 -8.06
N LYS A 55 -2.47 -2.17 -7.85
CA LYS A 55 -2.87 -3.57 -7.64
C LYS A 55 -3.17 -3.89 -6.19
N ASP A 56 -2.66 -3.08 -5.27
CA ASP A 56 -2.86 -3.27 -3.85
C ASP A 56 -4.31 -2.94 -3.47
N LYS A 57 -5.00 -3.96 -2.98
CA LYS A 57 -6.38 -3.88 -2.52
C LYS A 57 -6.49 -3.58 -1.03
N ALA A 58 -5.38 -3.42 -0.31
CA ALA A 58 -5.41 -3.19 1.14
C ALA A 58 -6.25 -1.96 1.55
N GLY A 59 -6.38 -0.95 0.68
CA GLY A 59 -7.29 0.19 0.88
C GLY A 59 -8.71 -0.02 0.37
N ASP A 60 -8.96 -1.05 -0.42
CA ASP A 60 -10.28 -1.37 -0.99
C ASP A 60 -11.16 -2.12 0.02
N GLU A 61 -10.57 -2.82 1.00
CA GLU A 61 -11.34 -3.58 2.00
C GLU A 61 -12.24 -2.69 2.88
N GLU A 62 -11.74 -1.52 3.31
CA GLU A 62 -12.52 -0.55 4.09
C GLU A 62 -13.65 0.06 3.23
N ILE A 63 -13.34 0.41 1.99
CA ILE A 63 -14.31 0.92 1.01
C ILE A 63 -15.39 -0.13 0.71
N GLU A 64 -15.00 -1.37 0.46
CA GLU A 64 -15.89 -2.51 0.20
C GLU A 64 -16.79 -2.81 1.41
N PHE A 65 -16.25 -2.71 2.63
CA PHE A 65 -17.02 -2.82 3.86
C PHE A 65 -18.16 -1.80 3.93
N PHE A 66 -17.88 -0.52 3.66
CA PHE A 66 -18.91 0.53 3.68
C PHE A 66 -19.92 0.35 2.55
N TRP A 67 -19.48 -0.02 1.35
CA TRP A 67 -20.38 -0.36 0.24
C TRP A 67 -21.36 -1.48 0.60
N ARG A 68 -20.87 -2.55 1.24
CA ARG A 68 -21.72 -3.65 1.71
C ARG A 68 -22.73 -3.18 2.76
N ARG A 69 -22.29 -2.40 3.74
CA ARG A 69 -23.16 -1.81 4.78
C ARG A 69 -24.25 -0.91 4.19
N ILE A 70 -23.90 -0.08 3.21
CA ILE A 70 -24.88 0.78 2.50
C ILE A 70 -25.92 -0.10 1.77
N ALA A 71 -25.49 -1.18 1.12
CA ALA A 71 -26.41 -2.10 0.44
C ALA A 71 -27.34 -2.82 1.43
N GLU A 72 -26.83 -3.25 2.59
CA GLU A 72 -27.62 -3.85 3.67
C GLU A 72 -28.64 -2.85 4.25
N ASN A 73 -28.22 -1.61 4.54
CA ASN A 73 -29.10 -0.55 5.03
C ASN A 73 -30.20 -0.21 4.00
N LYS A 74 -29.87 -0.14 2.70
CA LYS A 74 -30.87 0.04 1.63
C LYS A 74 -31.91 -1.08 1.63
N ARG A 75 -31.50 -2.34 1.77
CA ARG A 75 -32.45 -3.48 1.86
C ARG A 75 -33.36 -3.35 3.09
N ALA A 76 -32.81 -2.92 4.23
CA ALA A 76 -33.60 -2.70 5.44
C ALA A 76 -34.62 -1.57 5.27
N LEU A 77 -34.25 -0.47 4.61
CA LEU A 77 -35.17 0.62 4.23
C LEU A 77 -36.28 0.11 3.31
N ASP A 78 -35.93 -0.57 2.22
CA ASP A 78 -36.90 -1.10 1.25
C ASP A 78 -37.89 -2.06 1.93
N ASN A 79 -37.42 -2.91 2.86
CA ASN A 79 -38.28 -3.82 3.62
C ASN A 79 -39.19 -3.07 4.59
N THR A 80 -38.69 -2.04 5.26
CA THR A 80 -39.49 -1.23 6.20
C THR A 80 -40.60 -0.49 5.45
N LEU A 81 -40.28 0.08 4.29
CA LEU A 81 -41.26 0.73 3.41
C LEU A 81 -42.33 -0.24 2.93
N LYS A 82 -41.96 -1.46 2.50
CA LYS A 82 -42.92 -2.49 2.10
C LYS A 82 -43.90 -2.89 3.22
N VAL A 83 -43.44 -2.90 4.47
CA VAL A 83 -44.31 -3.19 5.63
C VAL A 83 -45.31 -2.04 5.87
N ILE A 84 -44.89 -0.80 5.65
CA ILE A 84 -45.80 0.35 5.71
C ILE A 84 -46.84 0.26 4.58
N GLU A 85 -46.39 -0.04 3.36
CA GLU A 85 -47.25 -0.18 2.17
C GLU A 85 -48.29 -1.31 2.31
N SER A 86 -48.01 -2.35 3.11
CA SER A 86 -48.97 -3.43 3.39
C SER A 86 -50.06 -3.05 4.40
N GLY A 87 -50.06 -1.82 4.91
CA GLY A 87 -51.08 -1.29 5.82
C GLY A 87 -50.85 -1.60 7.30
N VAL A 88 -49.63 -2.00 7.68
CA VAL A 88 -49.27 -2.24 9.08
C VAL A 88 -49.03 -0.91 9.78
N GLU A 89 -49.98 -0.47 10.61
CA GLU A 89 -49.86 0.76 11.39
C GLU A 89 -49.22 0.48 12.76
N THR A 90 -47.99 0.95 12.96
CA THR A 90 -47.30 0.87 14.26
C THR A 90 -46.50 2.14 14.53
N MET A 91 -46.48 2.59 15.79
CA MET A 91 -45.78 3.82 16.21
C MET A 91 -44.25 3.72 16.09
N THR A 92 -43.69 2.51 15.97
CA THR A 92 -42.25 2.25 15.94
C THR A 92 -41.65 2.34 14.53
N LEU A 93 -42.45 2.13 13.47
CA LEU A 93 -41.96 2.14 12.09
C LEU A 93 -41.38 3.49 11.63
N PRO A 94 -42.00 4.64 11.91
CA PRO A 94 -41.43 5.94 11.53
C PRO A 94 -40.10 6.23 12.22
N LEU A 95 -39.97 5.84 13.50
CA LEU A 95 -38.72 5.99 14.24
C LEU A 95 -37.62 5.12 13.60
N ARG A 96 -37.93 3.87 13.29
CA ARG A 96 -36.99 2.96 12.65
C ARG A 96 -36.54 3.43 11.27
N LEU A 97 -37.46 4.00 10.49
CA LEU A 97 -37.14 4.57 9.17
C LEU A 97 -36.14 5.71 9.30
N LYS A 98 -36.38 6.63 10.25
CA LYS A 98 -35.48 7.75 10.56
C LYS A 98 -34.09 7.27 11.01
N GLU A 99 -34.02 6.25 11.86
CA GLU A 99 -32.74 5.63 12.27
C GLU A 99 -31.97 5.10 11.07
N LEU A 100 -32.64 4.36 10.18
CA LEU A 100 -32.01 3.80 8.99
C LEU A 100 -31.52 4.89 8.03
N GLU A 101 -32.28 5.98 7.86
CA GLU A 101 -31.87 7.13 7.05
C GLU A 101 -30.64 7.86 7.64
N MET A 102 -30.60 8.03 8.96
CA MET A 102 -29.45 8.61 9.66
C MET A 102 -28.21 7.72 9.54
N GLU A 103 -28.36 6.41 9.73
CA GLU A 103 -27.29 5.44 9.54
C GLU A 103 -26.77 5.49 8.10
N ARG A 104 -27.65 5.60 7.10
CA ARG A 104 -27.26 5.71 5.69
C ARG A 104 -26.40 6.95 5.43
N LEU A 105 -26.79 8.10 6.00
CA LEU A 105 -26.02 9.33 5.88
C LEU A 105 -24.63 9.18 6.50
N GLN A 106 -24.54 8.57 7.69
CA GLN A 106 -23.27 8.30 8.36
C GLN A 106 -22.38 7.38 7.52
N LEU A 107 -22.92 6.26 7.03
CA LEU A 107 -22.18 5.31 6.20
C LEU A 107 -21.64 5.97 4.92
N HIS A 108 -22.41 6.85 4.27
CA HIS A 108 -21.93 7.61 3.12
C HIS A 108 -20.83 8.62 3.46
N ASN A 109 -20.89 9.25 4.63
CA ASN A 109 -19.84 10.16 5.08
C ASN A 109 -18.54 9.41 5.36
N GLU A 110 -18.62 8.26 6.03
CA GLU A 110 -17.47 7.40 6.31
C GLU A 110 -16.85 6.84 5.02
N LEU A 111 -17.68 6.42 4.04
CA LEU A 111 -17.20 5.99 2.73
C LEU A 111 -16.40 7.10 2.03
N LYS A 112 -16.92 8.34 2.00
CA LYS A 112 -16.22 9.48 1.41
C LYS A 112 -14.90 9.78 2.14
N ALA A 113 -14.89 9.64 3.47
CA ALA A 113 -13.68 9.82 4.25
C ALA A 113 -12.64 8.74 3.93
N ALA A 114 -13.06 7.47 3.80
CA ALA A 114 -12.19 6.36 3.40
C ALA A 114 -11.63 6.55 1.99
N GLU A 115 -12.46 6.94 1.02
CA GLU A 115 -12.03 7.27 -0.35
C GLU A 115 -11.02 8.43 -0.36
N ALA A 116 -11.23 9.46 0.46
CA ALA A 116 -10.31 10.59 0.58
C ALA A 116 -8.98 10.22 1.26
N ARG A 117 -8.97 9.24 2.18
CA ARG A 117 -7.75 8.72 2.80
C ARG A 117 -6.88 7.94 1.82
N LYS A 118 -7.45 7.42 0.73
CA LYS A 118 -6.72 6.68 -0.31
C LYS A 118 -5.87 7.65 -1.13
N VAL A 119 -4.63 7.86 -0.71
CA VAL A 119 -3.65 8.66 -1.45
C VAL A 119 -2.93 7.76 -2.45
N ILE A 120 -3.10 8.05 -3.73
CA ILE A 120 -2.34 7.41 -4.81
C ILE A 120 -1.19 8.35 -5.19
N LEU A 121 0.04 7.95 -4.86
CA LEU A 121 1.24 8.67 -5.30
C LEU A 121 1.47 8.44 -6.80
N THR A 122 1.68 9.49 -7.58
CA THR A 122 2.06 9.35 -9.00
C THR A 122 3.51 8.93 -9.13
N PRO A 123 3.95 8.38 -10.28
CA PRO A 123 5.36 8.06 -10.51
C PRO A 123 6.29 9.23 -10.21
N GLU A 124 5.91 10.46 -10.55
CA GLU A 124 6.70 11.67 -10.31
C GLU A 124 6.88 11.98 -8.83
N HIS A 125 5.82 11.78 -8.01
CA HIS A 125 5.93 11.94 -6.56
C HIS A 125 6.90 10.92 -5.96
N ILE A 126 6.82 9.66 -6.41
CA ILE A 126 7.67 8.59 -5.92
C ILE A 126 9.13 8.83 -6.35
N GLU A 127 9.34 9.20 -7.61
CA GLU A 127 10.65 9.55 -8.15
C GLU A 127 11.27 10.71 -7.37
N PHE A 128 10.52 11.79 -7.14
CA PHE A 128 10.96 12.92 -6.33
C PHE A 128 11.37 12.50 -4.91
N MET A 129 10.59 11.64 -4.25
CA MET A 129 10.96 11.09 -2.95
C MET A 129 12.24 10.27 -3.01
N LEU A 130 12.50 9.51 -4.08
CA LEU A 130 13.70 8.71 -4.23
C LEU A 130 14.97 9.55 -4.46
N LEU A 131 14.85 10.75 -5.04
CA LEU A 131 15.98 11.65 -5.26
C LEU A 131 16.69 12.05 -3.96
N GLN A 132 16.00 12.04 -2.81
CA GLN A 132 16.61 12.36 -1.51
C GLN A 132 17.78 11.41 -1.15
N TYR A 133 17.83 10.22 -1.76
CA TYR A 133 18.88 9.23 -1.53
C TYR A 133 20.07 9.39 -2.47
N VAL A 134 19.94 10.20 -3.52
CA VAL A 134 21.03 10.56 -4.42
C VAL A 134 21.90 11.64 -3.77
N GLU A 135 21.27 12.66 -3.18
CA GLU A 135 21.96 13.82 -2.60
C GLU A 135 22.71 13.50 -1.29
N LYS A 136 22.24 12.52 -0.51
CA LYS A 136 22.90 12.11 0.75
C LYS A 136 24.24 11.37 0.56
N GLY A 137 24.65 11.09 -0.68
CA GLY A 137 25.91 10.41 -0.96
C GLY A 137 27.14 11.33 -1.09
N GLU A 138 26.97 12.66 -1.06
CA GLU A 138 28.07 13.62 -1.29
C GLU A 138 28.67 14.22 0.01
N ASP A 139 28.01 14.05 1.16
CA ASP A 139 28.37 14.72 2.44
C ASP A 139 28.83 13.78 3.59
N GLU A 140 29.20 12.53 3.32
CA GLU A 140 29.85 11.61 4.29
C GLU A 140 31.14 10.99 3.74
#